data_AF-A0A5M4FE91-F1
#
_entry.id   AF-A0A5M4FE91-F1
#
_cell.length_a   1.000
_cell.length_b   1.000
_cell.length_c   1.000
_cell.angle_alpha   90.00
_cell.angle_beta   90.00
_cell.angle_gamma   90.00
#
_symmetry.space_group_name_H-M   'P 1'
#
loop_
_entity.id
_entity.type
_entity.pdbx_description
1 polymer ?
#
loop_
_entity_poly.entity_id
_entity_poly.type
_entity_poly.pdbx_seq_one_letter_code
_entity_poly.pdbx_strand_id
1 'polypeptide(L)'
;MGKFVLIVIGLALFVYALFDLVATPRQRVRYLPKPLWFVVVLVIGIGPLLWLLLGRERSAPGGGRARPPRPPSPGPRGPDDDPDYLRGL
;
A
#
# COMPACT_ATOMS: atom_id res chain seq x y z
N MET A 1 -12.35 34.56 -4.43
CA MET A 1 -11.50 33.90 -3.42
C MET A 1 -11.42 32.38 -3.56
N GLY A 2 -12.52 31.65 -3.80
CA GLY A 2 -12.49 30.17 -3.83
C GLY A 2 -11.61 29.50 -4.91
N LYS A 3 -11.42 30.14 -6.08
CA LYS A 3 -10.55 29.59 -7.14
C LYS A 3 -9.08 29.47 -6.72
N PHE A 4 -8.61 30.38 -5.87
CA PHE A 4 -7.24 30.34 -5.37
C PHE A 4 -7.01 29.12 -4.47
N VAL A 5 -8.00 28.80 -3.62
CA VAL A 5 -7.98 27.62 -2.75
C VAL A 5 -7.90 26.34 -3.58
N LEU A 6 -8.71 26.23 -4.64
CA LEU A 6 -8.70 25.07 -5.53
C LEU A 6 -7.35 24.88 -6.24
N ILE A 7 -6.72 25.97 -6.69
CA ILE A 7 -5.39 25.93 -7.32
C ILE A 7 -4.33 25.47 -6.32
N VAL A 8 -4.35 25.98 -5.10
CA VAL A 8 -3.41 25.59 -4.04
C VAL A 8 -3.56 24.11 -3.70
N ILE A 9 -4.80 23.62 -3.54
CA ILE A 9 -5.06 22.20 -3.28
C ILE A 9 -4.58 21.34 -4.45
N GLY A 10 -4.88 21.73 -5.69
CA GLY A 10 -4.43 21.00 -6.88
C GLY A 10 -2.91 20.92 -6.96
N LEU A 11 -2.22 22.04 -6.70
CA LEU A 11 -0.76 22.09 -6.69
C LEU A 11 -0.17 21.22 -5.57
N ALA A 12 -0.72 21.30 -4.36
CA ALA A 12 -0.28 20.48 -3.23
C ALA A 12 -0.46 18.98 -3.52
N LEU A 13 -1.60 18.58 -4.10
CA LEU A 13 -1.86 17.21 -4.52
C LEU A 13 -0.88 16.74 -5.60
N PHE A 14 -0.58 17.61 -6.56
CA PHE A 14 0.38 17.31 -7.62
C PHE A 14 1.78 17.08 -7.07
N VAL A 15 2.29 18.00 -6.24
CA VAL A 15 3.60 17.87 -5.61
C VAL A 15 3.65 16.61 -4.74
N TYR A 16 2.63 16.38 -3.91
CA TYR A 16 2.54 15.18 -3.09
C TYR A 16 2.57 13.91 -3.94
N ALA A 17 1.76 13.82 -5.00
CA ALA A 17 1.72 12.65 -5.86
C ALA A 17 3.06 12.38 -6.56
N LEU A 18 3.81 13.41 -6.95
CA LEU A 18 5.15 13.25 -7.50
C LEU A 18 6.13 12.65 -6.49
N PHE A 19 6.20 13.22 -5.28
CA PHE A 19 7.05 12.66 -4.22
C PHE A 19 6.64 11.22 -3.87
N ASP A 20 5.33 10.98 -3.79
CA ASP A 20 4.76 9.69 -3.48
C ASP A 20 5.08 8.63 -4.56
N LEU A 21 5.00 9.01 -5.83
CA LEU A 21 5.39 8.18 -6.96
C LEU A 21 6.87 7.83 -6.93
N VAL A 22 7.73 8.81 -6.67
CA VAL A 22 9.18 8.60 -6.56
C VAL A 22 9.51 7.68 -5.38
N ALA A 23 8.90 7.93 -4.22
CA ALA A 23 9.10 7.14 -3.01
C ALA A 23 8.54 5.71 -3.10
N THR A 24 7.49 5.48 -3.91
CA THR A 24 6.85 4.16 -4.02
C THR A 24 7.78 3.14 -4.69
N PRO A 25 8.11 2.00 -4.03
CA PRO A 25 8.93 0.94 -4.61
C PRO A 25 8.26 0.32 -5.84
N ARG A 26 9.05 -0.12 -6.83
CA ARG A 26 8.52 -0.67 -8.10
C ARG A 26 7.56 -1.85 -7.89
N GLN A 27 7.78 -2.67 -6.86
CA GLN A 27 6.91 -3.82 -6.56
C GLN A 27 5.51 -3.41 -6.09
N ARG A 28 5.34 -2.18 -5.59
CA ARG A 28 4.05 -1.68 -5.07
C ARG A 28 3.27 -0.88 -6.12
N VAL A 29 3.86 -0.59 -7.28
CA VAL A 29 3.21 0.12 -8.39
C VAL A 29 2.27 -0.84 -9.13
N ARG A 30 1.02 -0.43 -9.37
CA ARG A 30 0.00 -1.23 -10.07
C ARG A 30 -0.41 -0.63 -11.41
N TYR A 31 -1.01 -1.47 -12.26
CA TYR A 31 -1.62 -1.16 -13.57
C TYR A 31 -0.66 -0.70 -14.68
N LEU A 32 0.27 0.21 -14.39
CA LEU A 32 1.22 0.77 -15.33
C LEU A 32 2.64 0.72 -14.75
N PRO A 33 3.68 0.61 -15.59
CA PRO A 33 5.05 0.73 -15.13
C PRO A 33 5.32 2.15 -14.61
N LYS A 34 6.23 2.27 -13.64
CA LYS A 34 6.54 3.52 -12.92
C LYS A 34 6.76 4.76 -13.82
N PRO A 35 7.45 4.69 -14.98
CA PRO A 35 7.61 5.83 -15.88
C PRO A 35 6.29 6.29 -16.51
N LEU A 36 5.38 5.37 -16.85
CA LEU A 36 4.08 5.75 -17.42
C LEU A 36 3.23 6.48 -16.39
N TRP A 37 3.26 6.06 -15.12
CA TRP A 37 2.60 6.80 -14.06
C TRP A 37 3.16 8.21 -13.87
N PHE A 38 4.47 8.41 -14.08
CA PHE A 38 5.06 9.76 -14.06
C PHE A 38 4.48 10.65 -15.15
N VAL A 39 4.37 10.13 -16.37
CA VAL A 39 3.74 10.84 -17.50
C VAL A 39 2.27 11.16 -17.21
N VAL A 40 1.53 10.20 -16.65
CA VAL A 40 0.11 10.39 -16.28
C VAL A 40 -0.05 11.52 -15.27
N VAL A 41 0.76 11.55 -14.21
CA VAL A 41 0.73 12.60 -13.19
C VAL A 41 1.05 13.97 -13.80
N LEU A 42 1.98 14.03 -14.76
CA LEU A 42 2.47 15.27 -15.35
C LEU A 42 1.52 15.89 -16.39
N VAL A 43 0.91 15.05 -17.23
CA VAL A 43 0.17 15.50 -18.42
C VAL A 43 -1.34 15.60 -18.16
N ILE A 44 -1.87 14.80 -17.22
CA ILE A 44 -3.30 14.74 -16.96
C ILE A 44 -3.62 15.62 -15.75
N GLY A 45 -4.56 16.55 -15.88
CA GLY A 45 -4.98 17.42 -14.76
C GLY A 45 -5.51 16.66 -13.54
N ILE A 46 -6.03 15.44 -13.74
CA ILE A 46 -6.45 14.50 -12.68
C ILE A 46 -5.40 13.43 -12.37
N GLY A 47 -4.24 13.45 -13.03
CA GLY A 47 -3.15 12.49 -12.91
C GLY A 47 -2.70 12.26 -11.47
N PRO A 48 -2.50 13.30 -10.64
CA PRO A 48 -2.20 13.15 -9.21
C PRO A 48 -3.28 12.35 -8.47
N LEU A 49 -4.56 12.65 -8.74
CA LEU A 49 -5.69 11.94 -8.13
C LEU A 49 -5.71 10.46 -8.56
N LEU A 50 -5.46 10.21 -9.84
CA LEU A 50 -5.44 8.88 -10.43
C LEU A 50 -4.31 8.03 -9.84
N TRP A 51 -3.11 8.61 -9.68
CA TRP A 51 -1.98 7.98 -9.02
C TRP A 51 -2.32 7.62 -7.58
N LEU A 52 -2.89 8.56 -6.83
CA LEU A 52 -3.21 8.31 -5.43
C LEU A 52 -4.22 7.19 -5.29
N LEU A 53 -5.26 7.15 -6.13
CA LEU A 53 -6.35 6.19 -6.05
C LEU A 53 -5.96 4.79 -6.56
N LEU A 54 -5.29 4.70 -7.72
CA LEU A 54 -5.05 3.44 -8.43
C LEU A 54 -3.56 3.06 -8.54
N GLY A 55 -2.65 4.03 -8.42
CA GLY A 55 -1.23 3.85 -8.78
C GLY A 55 -0.42 2.92 -7.89
N ARG A 56 -0.89 2.65 -6.67
CA ARG A 56 -0.16 1.82 -5.70
C ARG A 56 -1.05 0.88 -4.89
N GLU A 57 -0.47 -0.23 -4.48
CA GLU A 57 -1.03 -1.06 -3.41
C GLU A 57 -1.04 -0.28 -2.09
N ARG A 58 -2.21 0.23 -1.74
CA ARG A 58 -2.48 0.71 -0.39
C ARG A 58 -2.54 -0.53 0.51
N SER A 59 -1.50 -0.75 1.33
CA SER A 59 -1.65 -1.56 2.53
C SER A 59 -2.66 -0.81 3.41
N ALA A 60 -3.95 -1.09 3.22
CA ALA A 60 -5.00 -0.39 3.93
C ALA A 60 -4.77 -0.55 5.44
N PRO A 61 -4.67 0.53 6.23
CA PRO A 61 -4.81 0.43 7.67
C PRO A 61 -6.28 0.02 7.92
N GLY A 62 -6.52 -1.27 8.13
CA GLY A 62 -7.85 -1.83 8.41
C GLY A 62 -8.59 -2.46 7.23
N GLY A 63 -8.01 -2.52 6.03
CA GLY A 63 -8.62 -3.13 4.84
C GLY A 63 -7.84 -4.32 4.34
N GLY A 64 -7.44 -5.22 5.24
CA GLY A 64 -7.00 -6.54 4.82
C GLY A 64 -8.17 -7.18 4.08
N ARG A 65 -8.04 -7.38 2.75
CA ARG A 65 -8.70 -8.54 2.15
C ARG A 65 -8.35 -9.70 3.07
N ALA A 66 -9.37 -10.27 3.72
CA ALA A 66 -9.22 -11.43 4.57
C ALA A 66 -8.42 -12.48 3.79
N ARG A 67 -7.11 -12.52 4.02
CA ARG A 67 -6.37 -13.76 3.83
C ARG A 67 -7.06 -14.68 4.84
N PRO A 68 -7.66 -15.80 4.42
CA PRO A 68 -8.21 -16.74 5.39
C PRO A 68 -7.11 -16.99 6.41
N PRO A 69 -7.42 -16.97 7.73
CA PRO A 69 -6.43 -17.21 8.76
C PRO A 69 -5.72 -18.51 8.39
N ARG A 70 -4.45 -18.39 8.00
CA ARG A 70 -3.62 -19.57 7.77
C ARG A 70 -3.59 -20.26 9.14
N PRO A 71 -3.99 -21.55 9.24
CA PRO A 71 -3.96 -22.23 10.52
C PRO A 71 -2.57 -22.03 11.13
N PRO A 72 -2.47 -21.70 12.43
CA PRO A 72 -1.18 -21.52 13.07
C PRO A 72 -0.37 -22.77 12.79
N SER A 73 0.72 -22.63 12.04
CA SER A 73 1.70 -23.69 11.90
C SER A 73 2.13 -24.02 13.33
N PRO A 74 2.08 -25.27 13.78
CA PRO A 74 2.60 -25.64 15.09
C PRO A 74 4.06 -25.16 15.11
N GLY A 75 4.31 -24.08 15.85
CA GLY A 75 5.67 -23.67 16.14
C GLY A 75 6.33 -24.79 16.96
N PRO A 76 7.67 -24.79 17.07
CA PRO A 76 8.35 -25.69 17.99
C PRO A 76 7.71 -25.56 19.37
N ARG A 77 7.00 -26.60 19.83
CA ARG A 77 6.44 -26.64 21.18
C ARG A 77 7.59 -26.93 22.13
N GLY A 78 7.61 -26.21 23.25
CA GLY A 78 8.53 -26.55 24.33
C GLY A 78 8.21 -27.95 24.86
N PRO A 79 9.17 -28.65 25.48
CA PRO A 79 8.93 -29.96 26.10
C PRO A 79 7.75 -29.95 27.08
N ASP A 80 7.57 -28.85 27.80
CA ASP A 80 6.47 -28.67 28.78
C ASP A 80 5.09 -28.47 28.13
N ASP A 81 5.04 -28.07 26.85
CA ASP A 81 3.81 -27.79 26.09
C ASP A 81 3.40 -28.97 25.17
N ASP A 82 4.18 -30.06 25.14
CA ASP A 82 3.91 -31.24 24.32
C ASP A 82 3.30 -32.39 25.15
N PRO A 83 2.02 -32.74 24.95
CA PRO A 83 1.38 -33.83 25.68
C PRO A 83 2.07 -35.18 25.46
N ASP A 84 2.75 -35.38 24.33
CA ASP A 84 3.49 -36.62 24.08
C ASP A 84 4.80 -36.68 24.87
N TYR A 85 5.43 -35.53 25.16
CA TYR A 85 6.58 -35.46 26.07
C TYR A 85 6.16 -35.72 27.53
N LEU A 86 5.04 -35.11 27.96
CA LEU A 86 4.50 -35.28 29.32
C LEU A 86 4.02 -36.69 29.63
N ARG A 87 3.66 -37.48 28.62
CA ARG A 87 3.27 -38.89 28.78
C ARG A 87 4.45 -39.81 29.12
N GLY A 88 5.69 -39.35 28.94
CA GLY A 88 6.90 -40.12 29.21
C GLY A 88 7.55 -39.86 30.58
N LEU A 89 6.96 -38.98 31.40
CA LEU A 89 7.32 -38.74 32.81
C LEU A 89 6.56 -39.69 33.75
#